data_AF-A0A0A0L4X8-F1
#
_entry.id   AF-A0A0A0L4X8-F1
#
_cell.length_a   1.000
_cell.length_b   1.000
_cell.length_c   1.000
_cell.angle_alpha   90.00
_cell.angle_beta   90.00
_cell.angle_gamma   90.00
#
_symmetry.space_group_name_H-M   'P 1'
#
loop_
_entity.id
_entity.type
_entity.pdbx_description
1 polymer ?
#
loop_
_entity_poly.entity_id
_entity_poly.type
_entity_poly.pdbx_seq_one_letter_code
_entity_poly.pdbx_strand_id
1 'polypeptide(L)'
;MVPLLHRLKNSLSTALFHFYPLSGRLATATNNGVYVDCVNSPGAKFIHAALDITVSDILSPLQPFIQSLFDLNKAVNYDGHTLPLLSIQVTELLDGVFIACSFNHSLGDGTSFWNFLGGNRLYIDKFEG
;
A
#
# COMPACT_ATOMS: atom_id res chain seq x y z
N MET A 1 -5.04 2.23 -19.93
CA MET A 1 -4.74 1.49 -18.68
C MET A 1 -3.45 0.65 -18.71
N VAL A 2 -3.27 -0.31 -19.63
CA VAL A 2 -2.13 -1.28 -19.61
C VAL A 2 -0.72 -0.66 -19.46
N PRO A 3 -0.34 0.42 -20.20
CA PRO A 3 1.00 1.01 -20.05
C PRO A 3 1.23 1.62 -18.66
N LEU A 4 0.19 2.19 -18.04
CA LEU A 4 0.28 2.75 -16.69
C LEU A 4 0.53 1.65 -15.67
N LEU A 5 -0.25 0.57 -15.71
CA LEU A 5 -0.08 -0.58 -14.81
C LEU A 5 1.32 -1.19 -14.90
N HIS A 6 1.84 -1.34 -16.12
CA HIS A 6 3.20 -1.84 -16.33
C HIS A 6 4.25 -0.91 -15.70
N ARG A 7 4.12 0.40 -15.92
CA ARG A 7 5.03 1.40 -15.32
C ARG A 7 4.96 1.38 -13.79
N LEU A 8 3.76 1.30 -13.21
CA LEU A 8 3.55 1.24 -11.77
C LEU A 8 4.14 -0.04 -11.16
N LYS A 9 3.95 -1.19 -11.80
CA LYS A 9 4.56 -2.46 -11.34
C LYS A 9 6.09 -2.39 -11.38
N ASN A 10 6.67 -1.83 -12.44
CA ASN A 10 8.13 -1.71 -12.56
C ASN A 10 8.70 -0.71 -11.55
N SER A 11 8.06 0.44 -11.36
CA SER A 11 8.49 1.42 -10.35
C SER A 11 8.36 0.86 -8.94
N LEU A 12 7.28 0.12 -8.65
CA LEU A 12 7.09 -0.55 -7.37
C LEU A 12 8.17 -1.60 -7.13
N SER A 13 8.48 -2.43 -8.12
CA SER A 13 9.55 -3.43 -8.03
C SER A 13 10.92 -2.77 -7.77
N THR A 14 11.20 -1.64 -8.41
CA THR A 14 12.42 -0.87 -8.19
C THR A 14 12.45 -0.26 -6.79
N ALA A 15 11.35 0.31 -6.31
CA ALA A 15 11.26 0.85 -4.96
C ALA A 15 11.44 -0.25 -3.90
N LEU A 16 10.80 -1.41 -4.09
CA LEU A 16 10.92 -2.56 -3.18
C LEU A 16 12.32 -3.15 -3.13
N PHE A 17 13.19 -2.90 -4.10
CA PHE A 17 14.61 -3.23 -3.96
C PHE A 17 15.26 -2.45 -2.81
N HIS A 18 14.91 -1.17 -2.65
CA HIS A 18 15.42 -0.31 -1.57
C HIS A 18 14.63 -0.47 -0.26
N PHE A 19 13.33 -0.76 -0.36
CA PHE A 19 12.41 -0.97 0.76
C PHE A 19 12.04 -2.45 0.91
N TYR A 20 13.03 -3.33 0.79
CA TYR A 20 12.82 -4.78 0.73
C TYR A 20 12.00 -5.39 1.88
N PRO A 21 12.01 -4.88 3.13
CA PRO A 21 11.16 -5.45 4.19
C PRO A 21 9.66 -5.36 3.89
N LEU A 22 9.22 -4.39 3.08
CA LEU A 22 7.82 -4.26 2.67
C LEU A 22 7.35 -5.41 1.77
N SER A 23 8.29 -6.09 1.13
CA SER A 23 8.01 -7.27 0.34
C SER A 23 7.96 -8.55 1.18
N GLY A 24 8.34 -8.52 2.47
CA GLY A 24 8.46 -9.68 3.36
C GLY A 24 7.14 -10.21 3.95
N ARG A 25 7.27 -11.09 4.95
CA ARG A 25 6.18 -11.55 5.83
C ARG A 25 6.63 -11.51 7.28
N LEU A 26 5.69 -11.37 8.22
CA LEU A 26 6.01 -11.56 9.62
C LEU A 26 6.27 -13.04 9.90
N ALA A 27 7.23 -13.30 10.77
CA ALA A 27 7.53 -14.60 11.30
C ALA A 27 7.80 -14.49 12.80
N THR A 28 7.50 -15.55 13.53
CA THR A 28 7.75 -15.63 14.98
C THR A 28 8.87 -16.63 15.23
N ALA A 29 9.93 -16.16 15.89
CA ALA A 29 11.04 -16.99 16.31
C ALA A 29 10.66 -17.85 17.53
N THR A 30 11.47 -18.87 17.84
CA THR A 30 11.24 -19.80 18.96
C THR A 30 11.25 -19.14 20.33
N ASN A 31 11.85 -17.94 20.44
CA ASN A 31 11.85 -17.11 21.65
C ASN A 31 10.67 -16.12 21.72
N ASN A 32 9.65 -16.29 20.86
CA ASN A 32 8.49 -15.39 20.70
C ASN A 32 8.81 -13.99 20.15
N GLY A 33 10.03 -13.76 19.65
CA GLY A 33 10.36 -12.54 18.92
C GLY A 33 9.73 -12.53 17.53
N VAL A 34 9.04 -11.44 17.17
CA VAL A 34 8.49 -11.25 15.82
C VAL A 34 9.50 -10.50 14.95
N TYR A 35 9.75 -10.99 13.74
CA TYR A 35 10.64 -10.39 12.76
C TYR A 35 10.05 -10.45 11.36
N VAL A 36 10.69 -9.80 10.39
CA VAL A 36 10.29 -9.84 8.98
C VAL A 36 11.15 -10.87 8.23
N ASP A 37 10.54 -11.97 7.78
CA ASP A 37 11.15 -12.88 6.83
C ASP A 37 11.10 -12.25 5.42
N CYS A 38 12.27 -11.83 4.95
CA CYS A 38 12.46 -11.25 3.62
C CYS A 38 12.92 -12.27 2.58
N VAL A 39 13.18 -13.53 2.96
CA VAL A 39 13.69 -14.58 2.08
C VAL A 39 12.54 -15.41 1.53
N ASN A 40 11.65 -15.88 2.39
CA ASN A 40 10.53 -16.76 2.00
C ASN A 40 9.23 -15.98 1.81
N SER A 41 9.29 -14.89 1.05
CA SER A 41 8.13 -14.04 0.86
C SER A 41 7.56 -14.10 -0.56
N PRO A 42 6.23 -14.17 -0.72
CA PRO A 42 5.57 -14.03 -2.02
C PRO A 42 5.55 -12.57 -2.52
N GLY A 43 6.15 -11.61 -1.79
CA GLY A 43 6.27 -10.22 -2.18
C GLY A 43 5.13 -9.32 -1.68
N ALA A 44 5.18 -8.06 -2.12
CA ALA A 44 4.07 -7.11 -1.98
C ALA A 44 2.94 -7.46 -2.96
N LYS A 45 1.70 -7.12 -2.60
CA LYS A 45 0.53 -7.38 -3.45
C LYS A 45 0.24 -6.19 -4.35
N PHE A 46 -0.06 -6.45 -5.61
CA PHE A 46 -0.46 -5.44 -6.59
C PHE A 46 -1.77 -5.86 -7.23
N ILE A 47 -2.82 -5.05 -7.06
CA ILE A 47 -4.18 -5.32 -7.53
C ILE A 47 -4.54 -4.30 -8.60
N HIS A 48 -5.21 -4.78 -9.64
CA HIS A 48 -5.89 -3.93 -10.59
C HIS A 48 -7.39 -4.22 -10.52
N ALA A 49 -8.19 -3.18 -10.36
CA ALA A 49 -9.65 -3.23 -10.32
C ALA A 49 -10.23 -2.15 -11.24
N ALA A 50 -11.51 -2.24 -11.54
CA ALA A 50 -12.26 -1.22 -12.26
C ALA A 50 -13.59 -0.99 -11.54
N LEU A 51 -14.04 0.26 -11.51
CA LEU A 51 -15.30 0.64 -10.89
C LEU A 51 -15.96 1.75 -11.73
N ASP A 52 -17.23 1.57 -12.05
CA ASP A 52 -18.02 2.52 -12.87
C ASP A 52 -18.48 3.73 -12.04
N ILE A 53 -17.52 4.45 -11.46
CA ILE A 53 -17.73 5.72 -10.75
C ILE A 53 -16.73 6.76 -11.25
N THR A 54 -16.96 8.02 -10.91
CA THR A 54 -16.09 9.14 -11.25
C THR A 54 -15.19 9.53 -10.08
N VAL A 55 -14.15 10.34 -10.35
CA VAL A 55 -13.35 10.98 -9.30
C VAL A 55 -14.23 11.87 -8.41
N SER A 56 -15.22 12.55 -8.98
CA SER A 56 -16.19 13.37 -8.23
C SER A 56 -16.93 12.53 -7.19
N ASP A 57 -17.35 11.32 -7.55
CA ASP A 57 -18.02 10.40 -6.62
C ASP A 57 -17.10 10.03 -5.46
N ILE A 58 -15.77 9.96 -5.69
CA ILE A 58 -14.72 9.69 -4.69
C ILE A 58 -14.38 10.90 -3.81
N LEU A 59 -14.74 12.11 -4.20
CA LEU A 59 -14.53 13.32 -3.39
C LEU A 59 -15.77 13.74 -2.60
N SER A 60 -16.90 13.05 -2.80
CA SER A 60 -18.16 13.33 -2.11
C SER A 60 -18.07 13.04 -0.60
N PRO A 61 -18.67 13.86 0.28
CA PRO A 61 -18.59 13.68 1.74
C PRO A 61 -19.14 12.36 2.30
N LEU A 62 -20.03 11.69 1.56
CA LEU A 62 -20.71 10.47 2.01
C LEU A 62 -20.36 9.31 1.08
N GLN A 63 -19.34 8.54 1.47
CA GLN A 63 -18.90 7.39 0.68
C GLN A 63 -18.76 6.13 1.50
N PRO A 64 -19.82 5.31 1.56
CA PRO A 64 -19.76 4.02 2.22
C PRO A 64 -18.81 3.03 1.53
N PHE A 65 -18.45 3.26 0.26
CA PHE A 65 -17.63 2.35 -0.54
C PHE A 65 -16.12 2.63 -0.48
N ILE A 66 -15.66 3.75 0.11
CA ILE A 66 -14.24 4.11 0.05
C ILE A 66 -13.33 3.02 0.65
N GLN A 67 -13.83 2.34 1.68
CA GLN A 67 -13.15 1.24 2.35
C GLN A 67 -12.90 0.02 1.43
N SER A 68 -13.73 -0.22 0.41
CA SER A 68 -13.52 -1.33 -0.53
C SER A 68 -12.47 -1.03 -1.60
N LEU A 69 -12.05 0.24 -1.72
CA LEU A 69 -10.95 0.63 -2.60
C LEU A 69 -9.59 0.25 -1.99
N PHE A 70 -9.55 -0.06 -0.68
CA PHE A 70 -8.35 -0.48 0.04
C PHE A 70 -8.39 -1.99 0.31
N ASP A 71 -7.43 -2.71 -0.24
CA ASP A 71 -7.16 -4.09 0.18
C ASP A 71 -6.70 -4.14 1.64
N LEU A 72 -6.82 -5.29 2.30
CA LEU A 72 -6.46 -5.47 3.72
C LEU A 72 -7.22 -4.54 4.69
N ASN A 73 -8.37 -4.01 4.27
CA ASN A 73 -9.25 -3.30 5.20
C ASN A 73 -9.60 -4.22 6.37
N LYS A 74 -9.45 -3.72 7.61
CA LYS A 74 -9.62 -4.43 8.88
C LYS A 74 -8.53 -5.46 9.25
N ALA A 75 -7.48 -5.61 8.44
CA ALA A 75 -6.33 -6.42 8.84
C ALA A 75 -5.62 -5.76 10.03
N VAL A 76 -5.18 -6.57 10.98
CA VAL A 76 -4.33 -6.13 12.09
C VAL A 76 -2.88 -6.47 11.81
N ASN A 77 -1.95 -5.84 12.52
CA ASN A 77 -0.51 -6.02 12.26
C ASN A 77 -0.09 -7.50 12.26
N TYR A 78 -0.63 -8.31 13.18
CA TYR A 78 -0.29 -9.72 13.31
C TYR A 78 -0.69 -10.56 12.09
N ASP A 79 -1.70 -10.13 11.33
CA ASP A 79 -2.11 -10.82 10.09
C ASP A 79 -0.99 -10.79 9.04
N GLY A 80 0.04 -9.94 9.20
CA GLY A 80 1.23 -9.90 8.34
C GLY A 80 2.02 -11.21 8.27
N HIS A 81 1.70 -12.21 9.11
CA HIS A 81 2.23 -13.57 8.98
C HIS A 81 1.70 -14.30 7.74
N THR A 82 0.47 -13.99 7.32
CA THR A 82 -0.20 -14.65 6.20
C THR A 82 -0.54 -13.65 5.08
N LEU A 83 -0.89 -12.41 5.45
CA LEU A 83 -1.22 -11.32 4.53
C LEU A 83 0.03 -10.51 4.14
N PRO A 84 0.01 -9.85 2.97
CA PRO A 84 1.09 -8.96 2.55
C PRO A 84 1.29 -7.78 3.51
N LEU A 85 2.55 -7.39 3.71
CA LEU A 85 2.90 -6.23 4.52
C LEU A 85 2.70 -4.90 3.78
N LEU A 86 2.69 -4.96 2.44
CA LEU A 86 2.34 -3.88 1.53
C LEU A 86 1.38 -4.39 0.46
N SER A 87 0.26 -3.70 0.27
CA SER A 87 -0.66 -3.91 -0.84
C SER A 87 -0.94 -2.59 -1.56
N ILE A 88 -0.78 -2.59 -2.89
CA ILE A 88 -1.11 -1.46 -3.78
C ILE A 88 -2.30 -1.89 -4.64
N GLN A 89 -3.40 -1.14 -4.60
CA GLN A 89 -4.54 -1.35 -5.47
C GLN A 89 -4.72 -0.14 -6.39
N VAL A 90 -4.74 -0.42 -7.69
CA VAL A 90 -5.01 0.56 -8.74
C VAL A 90 -6.42 0.29 -9.26
N THR A 91 -7.34 1.22 -9.01
CA THR A 91 -8.74 1.14 -9.45
C THR A 91 -8.95 2.12 -10.60
N GLU A 92 -9.27 1.59 -11.79
CA GLU A 92 -9.74 2.36 -12.94
C GLU A 92 -11.13 2.93 -12.66
N LEU A 93 -11.31 4.22 -12.93
CA LEU A 93 -12.56 4.96 -12.81
C LEU A 93 -12.99 5.44 -14.21
N LEU A 94 -14.21 5.94 -14.33
CA LEU A 94 -14.73 6.44 -15.61
C LEU A 94 -13.91 7.60 -16.19
N ASP A 95 -13.35 8.44 -15.32
CA ASP A 95 -12.63 9.67 -15.66
C ASP A 95 -11.24 9.77 -15.00
N GLY A 96 -10.73 8.68 -14.41
CA GLY A 96 -9.49 8.72 -13.66
C GLY A 96 -9.00 7.39 -13.11
N VAL A 97 -8.09 7.47 -12.14
CA VAL A 97 -7.53 6.31 -11.43
C VAL A 97 -7.43 6.63 -9.95
N PHE A 98 -7.85 5.70 -9.11
CA PHE A 98 -7.63 5.72 -7.67
C PHE A 98 -6.52 4.74 -7.30
N ILE A 99 -5.51 5.20 -6.55
CA ILE A 99 -4.43 4.34 -6.06
C ILE A 99 -4.52 4.26 -4.55
N ALA A 100 -4.87 3.09 -4.06
CA ALA A 100 -4.92 2.78 -2.64
C ALA A 100 -3.64 2.05 -2.21
N CYS A 101 -3.18 2.35 -0.99
CA CYS A 101 -2.04 1.68 -0.40
C CYS A 101 -2.37 1.25 1.02
N SER A 102 -2.08 -0.02 1.32
CA SER A 102 -2.24 -0.60 2.64
C SER A 102 -0.87 -1.07 3.14
N PHE A 103 -0.49 -0.57 4.31
CA PHE A 103 0.84 -0.70 4.90
C PHE A 103 0.72 -1.24 6.32
N ASN A 104 1.44 -2.32 6.64
CA ASN A 104 1.46 -2.88 7.99
C ASN A 104 2.22 -1.93 8.94
N HIS A 105 1.52 -1.38 9.92
CA HIS A 105 2.03 -0.30 10.78
C HIS A 105 3.13 -0.76 11.75
N SER A 106 3.35 -2.07 11.90
CA SER A 106 4.51 -2.61 12.62
C SER A 106 5.84 -2.36 11.90
N LEU A 107 5.83 -1.99 10.61
CA LEU A 107 7.05 -1.71 9.84
C LEU A 107 7.47 -0.24 9.88
N GLY A 108 6.60 0.67 10.28
CA GLY A 108 6.89 2.09 10.26
C GLY A 108 5.68 2.95 10.56
N ASP A 109 5.92 4.24 10.61
CA ASP A 109 4.92 5.28 10.81
C ASP A 109 4.55 5.99 9.49
N GLY A 110 3.66 6.98 9.57
CA GLY A 110 3.28 7.78 8.41
C GLY A 110 4.45 8.47 7.71
N THR A 111 5.49 8.87 8.45
CA THR A 111 6.71 9.46 7.87
C THR A 111 7.46 8.43 7.02
N SER A 112 7.64 7.23 7.56
CA SER A 112 8.27 6.10 6.85
C SER A 112 7.49 5.72 5.59
N PHE A 113 6.16 5.76 5.68
CA PHE A 113 5.27 5.58 4.54
C PHE A 113 5.46 6.63 3.44
N TRP A 114 5.52 7.92 3.81
CA TRP A 114 5.79 8.98 2.83
C TRP A 114 7.16 8.87 2.19
N ASN A 115 8.19 8.44 2.94
CA ASN A 115 9.51 8.18 2.40
C ASN A 115 9.48 7.11 1.30
N PHE A 116 8.70 6.04 1.50
CA PHE A 116 8.49 5.00 0.49
C PHE A 116 7.82 5.54 -0.78
N LEU A 117 6.82 6.42 -0.65
CA LEU A 117 6.16 7.06 -1.79
C LEU A 117 7.03 8.12 -2.50
N GLY A 118 8.22 8.44 -1.98
CA GLY A 118 9.14 9.44 -2.54
C GLY A 118 8.97 10.85 -1.97
N GLY A 119 8.30 10.97 -0.81
CA GLY A 119 7.96 12.23 -0.14
C GLY A 119 9.13 13.07 0.34
N ASN A 120 10.35 12.53 0.45
CA ASN A 120 11.56 13.31 0.78
C ASN A 120 11.95 14.36 -0.28
N ARG A 121 11.19 14.47 -1.38
CA ARG A 121 11.31 15.52 -2.39
C ARG A 121 10.25 16.62 -2.28
N LEU A 122 9.35 16.53 -1.30
CA LEU A 122 8.33 17.54 -0.98
C LEU A 122 8.30 17.73 0.54
N TYR A 123 8.98 18.78 1.02
CA TYR A 123 8.77 19.27 2.39
C TYR A 123 7.30 19.65 2.53
N ILE A 124 6.55 18.88 3.34
CA ILE A 124 5.21 19.25 3.75
C ILE A 124 5.39 20.21 4.94
N ASP A 125 5.26 21.51 4.69
CA ASP A 125 5.01 22.46 5.77
C ASP A 125 3.72 22.05 6.47
N LYS A 126 3.80 21.90 7.79
CA LYS A 126 2.64 21.75 8.66
C LYS A 126 1.68 22.91 8.40
N PHE A 127 0.46 22.61 7.94
CA PHE A 127 -0.68 23.46 8.28
C PHE A 127 -1.09 23.12 9.71
N GLU A 128 -0.56 23.88 10.68
CA GLU A 128 -1.25 24.08 11.95
C GLU A 128 -2.30 25.18 11.71
N GLY A 129 -3.57 24.84 11.99
CA GLY A 129 -4.66 25.80 12.12
C GLY A 129 -4.78 26.28 13.56
#